data_AF-A0A3S0ZVR1-F1
#
_entry.id   AF-A0A3S0ZVR1-F1
#
_cell.length_a   1.000
_cell.length_b   1.000
_cell.length_c   1.000
_cell.angle_alpha   90.00
_cell.angle_beta   90.00
_cell.angle_gamma   90.00
#
_symmetry.space_group_name_H-M   'P 1'
#
loop_
_entity.id
_entity.type
_entity.pdbx_description
1 polymer ?
#
loop_
_entity_poly.entity_id
_entity_poly.type
_entity_poly.pdbx_seq_one_letter_code
_entity_poly.pdbx_strand_id
1 'polypeptide(L)'
;MSEINQLISEPLASTIAKHPGLVELFRYPLMEAIVERRTRRVARGACISAGELSYTSPNQPEPLSPLEEAILIVATGMTGITTHDGPLHKPEGGKELGTPFLNIVARSGSSADNSQATSFFMINDEGIWLIKKLKGREALAALGDLPPKWEDWTEEHWLKAAASVKHRISDRRLDFPRIYPYYLGWNKQISNLPGTTVFFPVVDCTRQYINVLLILLSEPEGQKPLFVDDWQKFRPKSWADWKAWIGMHLGLVPWIPYQPIGGIDRAQGGFVNPNNVVPLGLAQTMRTDYECFFILQNLMLISQAMGLGSWIHGSVFQPYILERNPAKDWYGLGFRMEKPTPAKKRWAPLPTPQTNPVGIDGVLEGLCPPYVKSMDEAVDRVIEDKFGSQGAYGDKDVFTRSYKNRSSGEAFLRNAEPHSKEAIQYTKDICNYIWETYGRFPAHIDAFYVPGIWLQFSNLEMEYYQQYYDPELFRRQAQHDQIWGKK
;
A
#
# COMPACT_ATOMS: atom_id res chain seq x y z
N MET A 1 -21.14 -46.03 -42.51
CA MET A 1 -20.41 -45.55 -41.32
C MET A 1 -19.36 -44.53 -41.78
N SER A 2 -19.63 -43.50 -42.58
CA SER A 2 -20.64 -42.42 -42.50
C SER A 2 -20.72 -41.75 -41.13
N GLU A 3 -20.15 -40.55 -41.08
CA GLU A 3 -20.66 -39.38 -40.33
C GLU A 3 -20.79 -39.46 -38.81
N ILE A 4 -19.70 -39.69 -38.06
CA ILE A 4 -19.60 -39.22 -36.67
C ILE A 4 -18.13 -38.91 -36.36
N ASN A 5 -17.61 -37.73 -36.75
CA ASN A 5 -16.37 -37.16 -36.20
C ASN A 5 -16.10 -35.70 -36.65
N GLN A 6 -17.15 -34.87 -36.71
CA GLN A 6 -17.01 -33.41 -36.76
C GLN A 6 -18.10 -32.77 -35.91
N LEU A 7 -17.87 -32.73 -34.61
CA LEU A 7 -18.51 -31.81 -33.68
C LEU A 7 -17.42 -31.39 -32.68
N ILE A 8 -16.42 -30.68 -33.21
CA ILE A 8 -15.70 -29.70 -32.38
C ILE A 8 -16.74 -28.62 -32.15
N SER A 9 -17.33 -28.60 -30.95
CA SER A 9 -18.13 -27.48 -30.51
C SER A 9 -17.27 -26.22 -30.61
N GLU A 10 -17.57 -25.38 -31.60
CA GLU A 10 -17.25 -23.96 -31.49
C GLU A 10 -17.76 -23.51 -30.12
N PRO A 11 -16.97 -22.76 -29.32
CA PRO A 11 -17.53 -22.16 -28.13
C PRO A 11 -18.66 -21.26 -28.63
N LEU A 12 -19.88 -21.54 -28.17
CA LEU A 12 -20.99 -20.59 -28.20
C LEU A 12 -20.46 -19.33 -27.52
N ALA A 13 -19.90 -18.41 -28.31
CA ALA A 13 -19.62 -17.07 -27.88
C ALA A 13 -21.00 -16.50 -27.55
N SER A 14 -21.37 -16.52 -26.26
CA SER A 14 -22.53 -15.78 -25.82
C SER A 14 -22.25 -14.34 -26.21
N THR A 15 -22.94 -13.85 -27.23
CA THR A 15 -22.94 -12.46 -27.68
C THR A 15 -23.68 -11.61 -26.64
N ILE A 16 -23.18 -11.62 -25.41
CA ILE A 16 -23.55 -10.64 -24.41
C ILE A 16 -22.93 -9.33 -24.90
N ALA A 17 -23.79 -8.38 -25.27
CA ALA A 17 -23.36 -7.06 -25.68
C ALA A 17 -22.55 -6.43 -24.52
N LYS A 18 -21.27 -6.17 -24.76
CA LYS A 18 -20.41 -5.48 -23.78
C LYS A 18 -20.86 -4.03 -23.64
N HIS A 19 -20.82 -3.50 -22.42
CA HIS A 19 -21.15 -2.10 -22.14
C HIS A 19 -20.32 -1.17 -23.04
N PRO A 20 -20.91 -0.18 -23.75
CA PRO A 20 -20.16 0.66 -24.68
C PRO A 20 -18.95 1.35 -24.04
N GLY A 21 -19.10 1.83 -22.80
CA GLY A 21 -17.98 2.39 -22.02
C GLY A 21 -16.82 1.42 -21.75
N LEU A 22 -17.08 0.12 -21.58
CA LEU A 22 -16.01 -0.88 -21.47
C LEU A 22 -15.28 -1.05 -22.80
N VAL A 23 -16.03 -1.14 -23.91
CA VAL A 23 -15.44 -1.26 -25.25
C VAL A 23 -14.53 -0.06 -25.55
N GLU A 24 -15.00 1.14 -25.24
CA GLU A 24 -14.23 2.38 -25.45
C GLU A 24 -13.05 2.52 -24.48
N LEU A 25 -13.16 2.05 -23.24
CA LEU A 25 -12.04 2.01 -22.30
C LEU A 25 -10.88 1.17 -22.83
N PHE A 26 -11.15 -0.02 -23.36
CA PHE A 26 -10.11 -0.91 -23.89
C PHE A 26 -9.53 -0.44 -25.24
N ARG A 27 -10.25 0.39 -25.99
CA ARG A 27 -9.78 0.99 -27.24
C ARG A 27 -8.96 2.26 -27.06
N TYR A 28 -9.11 2.94 -25.92
CA TYR A 28 -8.46 4.22 -25.69
C TYR A 28 -6.93 4.04 -25.55
N PRO A 29 -6.10 4.66 -26.41
CA PRO A 29 -4.67 4.42 -26.41
C PRO A 29 -3.97 4.93 -25.14
N LEU A 30 -3.11 4.10 -24.54
CA LEU A 30 -2.32 4.48 -23.36
C LEU A 30 -1.50 5.77 -23.58
N MET A 31 -0.91 5.92 -24.77
CA MET A 31 -0.12 7.12 -25.09
C MET A 31 -0.99 8.39 -25.15
N GLU A 32 -2.23 8.28 -25.63
CA GLU A 32 -3.19 9.38 -25.60
C GLU A 32 -3.59 9.69 -24.15
N ALA A 33 -3.82 8.67 -23.32
CA ALA A 33 -4.08 8.87 -21.89
C ALA A 33 -2.96 9.68 -21.21
N ILE A 34 -1.70 9.37 -21.50
CA ILE A 34 -0.56 10.10 -20.94
C ILE A 34 -0.56 11.57 -21.41
N VAL A 35 -0.79 11.82 -22.70
CA VAL A 35 -0.76 13.16 -23.30
C VAL A 35 -1.93 14.03 -22.86
N GLU A 36 -3.15 13.48 -22.81
CA GLU A 36 -4.39 14.20 -22.56
C GLU A 36 -4.77 14.29 -21.08
N ARG A 37 -4.18 13.45 -20.21
CA ARG A 37 -4.48 13.47 -18.78
C ARG A 37 -4.19 14.86 -18.21
N ARG A 38 -5.22 15.48 -17.64
CA ARG A 38 -5.14 16.74 -16.90
C ARG A 38 -5.90 16.59 -15.59
N THR A 39 -5.60 17.50 -14.68
CA THR A 39 -6.35 17.61 -13.46
C THR A 39 -7.65 18.37 -13.72
N ARG A 40 -8.79 17.73 -13.47
CA ARG A 40 -10.13 18.33 -13.62
C ARG A 40 -10.91 18.06 -12.34
N ARG A 41 -11.35 19.13 -11.68
CA ARG A 41 -11.71 19.14 -10.25
C ARG A 41 -13.17 19.52 -9.98
N VAL A 42 -13.80 20.27 -10.89
CA VAL A 42 -15.14 20.81 -10.66
C VAL A 42 -16.13 19.72 -10.99
N ALA A 43 -16.57 19.03 -9.95
CA ALA A 43 -17.57 17.97 -10.02
C ALA A 43 -18.95 18.56 -10.34
N ARG A 44 -19.79 17.78 -11.01
CA ARG A 44 -21.20 18.09 -11.21
C ARG A 44 -21.85 18.38 -9.86
N GLY A 45 -22.59 19.49 -9.72
CA GLY A 45 -23.16 19.90 -8.43
C GLY A 45 -22.26 20.76 -7.54
N ALA A 46 -21.02 21.02 -7.94
CA ALA A 46 -20.09 21.84 -7.16
C ALA A 46 -20.36 23.35 -7.32
N CYS A 47 -20.11 24.09 -6.24
CA CYS A 47 -20.10 25.55 -6.25
C CYS A 47 -18.71 26.04 -5.87
N ILE A 48 -18.13 26.94 -6.67
CA ILE A 48 -16.80 27.51 -6.44
C ILE A 48 -16.85 29.03 -6.47
N SER A 49 -16.13 29.64 -5.53
CA SER A 49 -15.86 31.08 -5.51
C SER A 49 -14.44 31.34 -6.01
N ALA A 50 -14.33 31.96 -7.18
CA ALA A 50 -13.07 32.19 -7.89
C ALA A 50 -13.05 33.52 -8.70
N GLY A 51 -13.74 34.56 -8.24
CA GLY A 51 -13.84 35.83 -8.95
C GLY A 51 -14.65 35.69 -10.24
N GLU A 52 -14.10 36.12 -11.38
CA GLU A 52 -14.72 35.99 -12.70
C GLU A 52 -14.95 34.53 -13.13
N LEU A 53 -14.20 33.59 -12.53
CA LEU A 53 -14.34 32.14 -12.74
C LEU A 53 -15.22 31.47 -11.68
N SER A 54 -15.95 32.24 -10.86
CA SER A 54 -16.90 31.67 -9.89
C SER A 54 -18.04 30.98 -10.63
N TYR A 55 -18.49 29.84 -10.09
CA TYR A 55 -19.53 29.05 -10.72
C TYR A 55 -20.41 28.38 -9.65
N THR A 56 -21.72 28.40 -9.87
CA THR A 56 -22.70 27.70 -9.05
C THR A 56 -23.39 26.71 -9.96
N SER A 57 -23.19 25.42 -9.71
CA SER A 57 -23.83 24.36 -10.48
C SER A 57 -25.36 24.49 -10.45
N PRO A 58 -26.04 24.45 -11.60
CA PRO A 58 -27.48 24.25 -11.66
C PRO A 58 -27.88 22.77 -11.50
N ASN A 59 -26.91 21.87 -11.65
CA ASN A 59 -27.08 20.43 -11.63
C ASN A 59 -27.01 19.86 -10.21
N GLN A 60 -27.65 18.71 -9.99
CA GLN A 60 -27.49 17.93 -8.76
C GLN A 60 -26.16 17.17 -8.78
N PRO A 61 -25.52 16.95 -7.62
CA PRO A 61 -24.38 16.06 -7.54
C PRO A 61 -24.71 14.67 -8.06
N GLU A 62 -23.82 14.11 -8.88
CA GLU A 62 -24.01 12.80 -9.50
C GLU A 62 -22.84 11.87 -9.16
N PRO A 63 -23.08 10.78 -8.41
CA PRO A 63 -22.09 9.75 -8.14
C PRO A 63 -21.58 9.06 -9.40
N LEU A 64 -20.42 8.41 -9.31
CA LEU A 64 -20.00 7.46 -10.34
C LEU A 64 -21.02 6.31 -10.44
N SER A 65 -21.18 5.76 -11.63
CA SER A 65 -21.98 4.54 -11.80
C SER A 65 -21.32 3.36 -11.07
N PRO A 66 -22.08 2.31 -10.69
CA PRO A 66 -21.50 1.13 -10.07
C PRO A 66 -20.38 0.49 -10.90
N LEU A 67 -20.52 0.49 -12.24
CA LEU A 67 -19.51 -0.05 -13.14
C LEU A 67 -18.24 0.81 -13.16
N GLU A 68 -18.36 2.14 -13.20
CA GLU A 68 -17.21 3.04 -13.16
C GLU A 68 -16.41 2.89 -11.86
N GLU A 69 -17.11 2.84 -10.73
CA GLU A 69 -16.49 2.60 -9.42
C GLU A 69 -15.82 1.22 -9.38
N ALA A 70 -16.48 0.18 -9.90
CA ALA A 70 -15.94 -1.17 -9.93
C ALA A 70 -14.62 -1.26 -10.72
N ILE A 71 -14.52 -0.57 -11.85
CA ILE A 71 -13.28 -0.50 -12.65
C ILE A 71 -12.14 0.12 -11.82
N LEU A 72 -12.41 1.23 -11.13
CA LEU A 72 -11.42 1.89 -10.28
C LEU A 72 -10.98 1.00 -9.11
N ILE A 73 -11.91 0.29 -8.47
CA ILE A 73 -11.60 -0.66 -7.39
C ILE A 73 -10.71 -1.78 -7.90
N VAL A 74 -11.12 -2.48 -8.95
CA VAL A 74 -10.41 -3.63 -9.52
C VAL A 74 -9.02 -3.22 -10.01
N ALA A 75 -8.89 -2.00 -10.58
CA ALA A 75 -7.61 -1.47 -11.03
C ALA A 75 -6.58 -1.26 -9.90
N THR A 76 -7.00 -1.17 -8.62
CA THR A 76 -6.06 -1.18 -7.48
C THR A 76 -5.62 -2.58 -7.06
N GLY A 77 -6.31 -3.60 -7.56
CA GLY A 77 -6.21 -4.98 -7.10
C GLY A 77 -5.19 -5.80 -7.85
N MET A 78 -5.53 -7.08 -8.00
CA MET A 78 -4.66 -8.12 -8.54
C MET A 78 -4.61 -8.07 -10.06
N THR A 79 -3.42 -8.26 -10.61
CA THR A 79 -3.18 -8.33 -12.07
C THR A 79 -2.64 -9.68 -12.52
N GLY A 80 -2.33 -10.58 -11.58
CA GLY A 80 -1.85 -11.92 -11.87
C GLY A 80 -0.95 -12.46 -10.76
N ILE A 81 0.08 -13.21 -11.14
CA ILE A 81 1.07 -13.81 -10.24
C ILE A 81 2.43 -13.22 -10.57
N THR A 82 3.24 -12.93 -9.55
CA THR A 82 4.60 -12.42 -9.72
C THR A 82 5.51 -13.47 -10.36
N THR A 83 6.46 -13.01 -11.16
CA THR A 83 7.57 -13.86 -11.61
C THR A 83 8.59 -13.99 -10.49
N HIS A 84 9.10 -15.20 -10.30
CA HIS A 84 10.18 -15.51 -9.36
C HIS A 84 11.43 -15.87 -10.16
N ASP A 85 12.15 -14.84 -10.60
CA ASP A 85 13.30 -14.90 -11.50
C ASP A 85 14.60 -14.37 -10.87
N GLY A 86 14.57 -14.11 -9.56
CA GLY A 86 15.77 -13.74 -8.79
C GLY A 86 16.84 -14.84 -8.80
N PRO A 87 18.13 -14.48 -8.88
CA PRO A 87 19.22 -15.44 -8.79
C PRO A 87 19.24 -16.10 -7.41
N LEU A 88 19.64 -17.38 -7.35
CA LEU A 88 19.78 -18.14 -6.11
C LEU A 88 21.24 -18.40 -5.72
N HIS A 89 22.18 -18.02 -6.59
CA HIS A 89 23.61 -18.22 -6.41
C HIS A 89 24.38 -16.96 -6.78
N LYS A 90 25.39 -16.62 -5.97
CA LYS A 90 26.27 -15.47 -6.21
C LYS A 90 27.25 -15.78 -7.35
N PRO A 91 27.66 -14.80 -8.18
CA PRO A 91 28.65 -15.01 -9.24
C PRO A 91 29.99 -15.57 -8.71
N GLU A 92 30.42 -15.12 -7.54
CA GLU A 92 31.67 -15.52 -6.88
C GLU A 92 31.54 -16.81 -6.05
N GLY A 93 30.35 -17.45 -6.08
CA GLY A 93 30.02 -18.61 -5.27
C GLY A 93 29.31 -18.25 -3.96
N GLY A 94 28.50 -19.19 -3.47
CA GLY A 94 27.58 -18.98 -2.35
C GLY A 94 26.13 -18.78 -2.79
N LYS A 95 25.24 -18.60 -1.83
CA LYS A 95 23.79 -18.48 -2.05
C LYS A 95 23.36 -17.02 -2.05
N GLU A 96 22.41 -16.70 -2.91
CA GLU A 96 21.67 -15.43 -2.88
C GLU A 96 20.40 -15.59 -2.06
N LEU A 97 19.89 -14.47 -1.53
CA LEU A 97 18.57 -14.47 -0.90
C LEU A 97 17.48 -14.65 -1.97
N GLY A 98 17.05 -15.90 -2.15
CA GLY A 98 15.97 -16.27 -3.07
C GLY A 98 14.56 -15.97 -2.57
N THR A 99 14.43 -15.44 -1.36
CA THR A 99 13.15 -15.35 -0.64
C THR A 99 12.75 -13.94 -0.18
N PRO A 100 12.97 -12.85 -0.95
CA PRO A 100 12.68 -11.49 -0.47
C PRO A 100 11.18 -11.19 -0.34
N PHE A 101 10.31 -11.85 -1.12
CA PHE A 101 8.91 -11.42 -1.26
C PHE A 101 8.03 -11.72 -0.04
N LEU A 102 6.98 -10.91 0.15
CA LEU A 102 5.92 -11.18 1.13
C LEU A 102 4.65 -11.77 0.50
N ASN A 103 4.46 -11.64 -0.81
CA ASN A 103 3.29 -12.16 -1.51
C ASN A 103 3.69 -12.80 -2.85
N ILE A 104 2.85 -13.74 -3.33
CA ILE A 104 3.00 -14.38 -4.66
C ILE A 104 2.14 -13.68 -5.71
N VAL A 105 0.95 -13.23 -5.33
CA VAL A 105 0.03 -12.52 -6.22
C VAL A 105 0.62 -11.17 -6.61
N ALA A 106 0.43 -10.72 -7.84
CA ALA A 106 0.89 -9.41 -8.32
C ALA A 106 -0.27 -8.39 -8.32
N ARG A 107 0.08 -7.11 -8.15
CA ARG A 107 -0.85 -5.97 -8.25
C ARG A 107 -0.46 -5.05 -9.40
N SER A 108 -1.35 -4.12 -9.73
CA SER A 108 -1.16 -3.15 -10.82
C SER A 108 -0.04 -2.14 -10.56
N GLY A 109 0.29 -1.87 -9.28
CA GLY A 109 1.40 -1.02 -8.89
C GLY A 109 2.62 -1.83 -8.47
N SER A 110 3.80 -1.40 -8.90
CA SER A 110 5.06 -1.97 -8.43
C SER A 110 5.23 -1.79 -6.92
N SER A 111 5.62 -2.86 -6.23
CA SER A 111 5.82 -2.85 -4.79
C SER A 111 7.16 -3.50 -4.45
N ALA A 112 7.99 -2.83 -3.65
CA ALA A 112 9.24 -3.39 -3.17
C ALA A 112 8.97 -4.71 -2.44
N ASP A 113 9.74 -5.74 -2.79
CA ASP A 113 9.61 -7.11 -2.31
C ASP A 113 8.20 -7.69 -2.43
N ASN A 114 7.43 -7.22 -3.41
CA ASN A 114 6.01 -7.52 -3.55
C ASN A 114 5.25 -7.44 -2.21
N SER A 115 5.61 -6.45 -1.37
CA SER A 115 5.13 -6.31 0.00
C SER A 115 3.66 -5.93 0.08
N GLN A 116 3.19 -5.19 -0.93
CA GLN A 116 1.82 -4.71 -1.09
C GLN A 116 1.31 -4.00 0.16
N ALA A 117 2.13 -3.10 0.70
CA ALA A 117 1.87 -2.39 1.95
C ALA A 117 0.65 -1.46 1.87
N THR A 118 0.28 -0.98 0.67
CA THR A 118 -0.77 0.02 0.47
C THR A 118 -2.16 -0.59 0.47
N SER A 119 -3.01 -0.16 1.40
CA SER A 119 -4.45 -0.40 1.38
C SER A 119 -5.18 0.89 0.99
N PHE A 120 -6.28 0.81 0.26
CA PHE A 120 -7.08 1.97 -0.11
C PHE A 120 -8.38 2.02 0.67
N PHE A 121 -8.71 3.19 1.20
CA PHE A 121 -10.06 3.53 1.61
C PHE A 121 -10.74 4.27 0.46
N MET A 122 -11.87 3.75 0.00
CA MET A 122 -12.75 4.43 -0.93
C MET A 122 -13.85 5.14 -0.16
N ILE A 123 -14.08 6.42 -0.45
CA ILE A 123 -15.12 7.25 0.18
C ILE A 123 -16.05 7.75 -0.92
N ASN A 124 -17.33 7.41 -0.81
CA ASN A 124 -18.40 7.81 -1.72
C ASN A 124 -19.66 8.17 -0.91
N ASP A 125 -20.77 8.50 -1.57
CA ASP A 125 -22.00 8.92 -0.88
C ASP A 125 -22.61 7.84 0.03
N GLU A 126 -22.29 6.57 -0.19
CA GLU A 126 -22.77 5.45 0.63
C GLU A 126 -21.94 5.21 1.90
N GLY A 127 -20.73 5.78 1.97
CA GLY A 127 -19.88 5.71 3.15
C GLY A 127 -18.39 5.55 2.88
N ILE A 128 -17.71 4.83 3.78
CA ILE A 128 -16.28 4.55 3.72
C ILE A 128 -16.10 3.04 3.58
N TRP A 129 -15.28 2.64 2.63
CA TRP A 129 -15.01 1.25 2.29
C TRP A 129 -13.50 1.00 2.29
N LEU A 130 -13.04 -0.01 3.01
CA LEU A 130 -11.70 -0.56 2.80
C LEU A 130 -11.74 -1.47 1.57
N ILE A 131 -10.80 -1.28 0.65
CA ILE A 131 -10.54 -2.20 -0.46
C ILE A 131 -9.56 -3.27 0.05
N LYS A 132 -10.08 -4.47 0.32
CA LYS A 132 -9.33 -5.59 0.85
C LYS A 132 -8.29 -6.07 -0.16
N LYS A 133 -7.12 -6.45 0.36
CA LYS A 133 -6.07 -7.14 -0.40
C LYS A 133 -6.24 -8.63 -0.20
N LEU A 134 -6.70 -9.33 -1.24
CA LEU A 134 -6.77 -10.79 -1.22
C LEU A 134 -5.36 -11.38 -1.34
N LYS A 135 -5.11 -12.49 -0.66
CA LYS A 135 -3.78 -13.16 -0.65
C LYS A 135 -3.88 -14.65 -0.96
N GLY A 136 -2.78 -15.23 -1.43
CA GLY A 136 -2.61 -16.69 -1.56
C GLY A 136 -3.80 -17.37 -2.27
N ARG A 137 -4.37 -18.38 -1.61
CA ARG A 137 -5.50 -19.16 -2.16
C ARG A 137 -6.79 -18.35 -2.27
N GLU A 138 -7.05 -17.40 -1.37
CA GLU A 138 -8.24 -16.54 -1.42
C GLU A 138 -8.24 -15.70 -2.70
N ALA A 139 -7.08 -15.10 -3.02
CA ALA A 139 -6.87 -14.38 -4.26
C ALA A 139 -7.09 -15.26 -5.51
N LEU A 140 -6.54 -16.47 -5.52
CA LEU A 140 -6.73 -17.39 -6.64
C LEU A 140 -8.18 -17.85 -6.78
N ALA A 141 -8.88 -18.09 -5.68
CA ALA A 141 -10.29 -18.48 -5.68
C ALA A 141 -11.16 -17.35 -6.26
N ALA A 142 -10.89 -16.09 -5.86
CA ALA A 142 -11.60 -14.93 -6.39
C ALA A 142 -11.39 -14.73 -7.89
N LEU A 143 -10.21 -15.10 -8.42
CA LEU A 143 -9.90 -15.02 -9.85
C LEU A 143 -10.39 -16.23 -10.66
N GLY A 144 -10.55 -17.39 -10.04
CA GLY A 144 -10.80 -18.67 -10.73
C GLY A 144 -12.10 -18.70 -11.55
N ASP A 145 -13.11 -17.93 -11.13
CA ASP A 145 -14.41 -17.84 -11.80
C ASP A 145 -14.46 -16.74 -12.89
N LEU A 146 -13.39 -15.96 -13.06
CA LEU A 146 -13.37 -14.79 -13.94
C LEU A 146 -12.59 -15.09 -15.23
N PRO A 147 -12.98 -14.49 -16.38
CA PRO A 147 -12.19 -14.61 -17.60
C PRO A 147 -10.74 -14.14 -17.38
N PRO A 148 -9.74 -14.72 -18.07
CA PRO A 148 -8.33 -14.41 -17.82
C PRO A 148 -7.92 -13.00 -18.26
N LYS A 149 -8.67 -12.39 -19.20
CA LYS A 149 -8.42 -11.03 -19.69
C LYS A 149 -9.57 -10.13 -19.26
N TRP A 150 -9.25 -8.96 -18.72
CA TRP A 150 -10.25 -7.95 -18.38
C TRP A 150 -11.08 -7.48 -19.57
N GLU A 151 -10.53 -7.52 -20.79
CA GLU A 151 -11.27 -7.16 -22.01
C GLU A 151 -12.47 -8.10 -22.23
N ASP A 152 -12.39 -9.35 -21.75
CA ASP A 152 -13.46 -10.35 -21.84
C ASP A 152 -14.49 -10.26 -20.70
N TRP A 153 -14.31 -9.32 -19.77
CA TRP A 153 -15.22 -9.17 -18.63
C TRP A 153 -16.50 -8.44 -19.05
N THR A 154 -17.64 -8.99 -18.63
CA THR A 154 -18.93 -8.29 -18.67
C THR A 154 -19.02 -7.30 -17.51
N GLU A 155 -20.01 -6.41 -17.53
CA GLU A 155 -20.29 -5.52 -16.40
C GLU A 155 -20.48 -6.31 -15.09
N GLU A 156 -21.20 -7.43 -15.13
CA GLU A 156 -21.40 -8.29 -13.95
C GLU A 156 -20.08 -8.81 -13.36
N HIS A 157 -19.11 -9.17 -14.22
CA HIS A 157 -17.78 -9.61 -13.75
C HIS A 157 -17.05 -8.49 -12.99
N TRP A 158 -17.07 -7.25 -13.50
CA TRP A 158 -16.48 -6.09 -12.81
C TRP A 158 -17.16 -5.83 -11.47
N LEU A 159 -18.50 -5.82 -11.43
CA LEU A 159 -19.28 -5.61 -10.22
C LEU A 159 -19.02 -6.70 -9.17
N LYS A 160 -19.01 -7.97 -9.57
CA LYS A 160 -18.70 -9.12 -8.70
C LYS A 160 -17.28 -9.00 -8.12
N ALA A 161 -16.29 -8.70 -8.96
CA ALA A 161 -14.90 -8.55 -8.54
C ALA A 161 -14.75 -7.40 -7.53
N ALA A 162 -15.30 -6.23 -7.81
CA ALA A 162 -15.27 -5.09 -6.90
C ALA A 162 -15.99 -5.38 -5.57
N ALA A 163 -17.17 -6.00 -5.61
CA ALA A 163 -17.95 -6.33 -4.42
C ALA A 163 -17.19 -7.30 -3.49
N SER A 164 -16.44 -8.25 -4.04
CA SER A 164 -15.66 -9.23 -3.27
C SER A 164 -14.57 -8.63 -2.38
N VAL A 165 -14.11 -7.42 -2.70
CA VAL A 165 -13.02 -6.74 -1.97
C VAL A 165 -13.51 -5.53 -1.16
N LYS A 166 -14.75 -5.06 -1.35
CA LYS A 166 -15.31 -3.97 -0.54
C LYS A 166 -15.61 -4.44 0.88
N HIS A 167 -15.10 -3.71 1.87
CA HIS A 167 -15.44 -3.91 3.27
C HIS A 167 -15.88 -2.58 3.91
N ARG A 168 -17.11 -2.51 4.40
CA ARG A 168 -17.69 -1.27 4.91
C ARG A 168 -17.08 -0.89 6.27
N ILE A 169 -16.60 0.35 6.38
CA ILE A 169 -16.00 0.96 7.58
C ILE A 169 -16.96 1.97 8.23
N SER A 170 -17.81 2.60 7.40
CA SER A 170 -18.76 3.62 7.80
C SER A 170 -19.92 3.65 6.82
N ASP A 171 -21.10 4.01 7.29
CA ASP A 171 -22.31 4.29 6.49
C ASP A 171 -22.43 5.75 6.06
N ARG A 172 -21.46 6.57 6.44
CA ARG A 172 -21.34 7.98 6.07
C ARG A 172 -19.95 8.30 5.56
N ARG A 173 -19.86 9.34 4.72
CA ARG A 173 -18.61 9.95 4.24
C ARG A 173 -17.73 10.42 5.40
N LEU A 174 -16.46 10.66 5.09
CA LEU A 174 -15.61 11.48 5.95
C LEU A 174 -16.27 12.86 6.12
N ASP A 175 -16.30 13.35 7.35
CA ASP A 175 -16.89 14.64 7.67
C ASP A 175 -16.08 15.37 8.72
N PHE A 176 -15.75 16.62 8.41
CA PHE A 176 -14.91 17.51 9.20
C PHE A 176 -15.31 18.96 8.89
N PRO A 177 -15.16 19.88 9.85
CA PRO A 177 -15.39 21.31 9.60
C PRO A 177 -14.60 21.81 8.38
N ARG A 178 -15.26 22.53 7.46
CA ARG A 178 -14.68 23.07 6.21
C ARG A 178 -13.75 24.29 6.43
N ILE A 179 -12.85 24.17 7.40
CA ILE A 179 -11.88 25.19 7.84
C ILE A 179 -10.48 24.58 8.02
N TYR A 180 -9.45 25.43 8.10
CA TYR A 180 -8.12 25.00 8.56
C TYR A 180 -8.18 24.63 10.06
N PRO A 181 -7.49 23.57 10.55
CA PRO A 181 -6.50 22.75 9.86
C PRO A 181 -7.04 21.53 9.09
N TYR A 182 -8.36 21.32 9.01
CA TYR A 182 -8.93 20.14 8.36
C TYR A 182 -8.90 20.22 6.84
N TYR A 183 -9.34 21.33 6.24
CA TYR A 183 -9.26 21.52 4.79
C TYR A 183 -8.27 22.64 4.44
N LEU A 184 -7.26 22.30 3.64
CA LEU A 184 -6.23 23.25 3.19
C LEU A 184 -6.73 24.10 2.01
N GLY A 185 -6.68 25.42 2.17
CA GLY A 185 -6.92 26.38 1.10
C GLY A 185 -8.27 26.17 0.40
N TRP A 186 -8.24 26.14 -0.92
CA TRP A 186 -9.39 25.91 -1.79
C TRP A 186 -10.01 24.52 -1.71
N ASN A 187 -9.34 23.51 -1.13
CA ASN A 187 -9.88 22.15 -1.06
C ASN A 187 -11.15 22.08 -0.20
N LYS A 188 -11.36 23.05 0.71
CA LYS A 188 -12.61 23.18 1.46
C LYS A 188 -13.85 23.34 0.55
N GLN A 189 -13.68 23.88 -0.66
CA GLN A 189 -14.78 24.13 -1.60
C GLN A 189 -15.12 22.91 -2.46
N ILE A 190 -14.16 22.02 -2.75
CA ILE A 190 -14.29 21.02 -3.86
C ILE A 190 -13.86 19.59 -3.50
N SER A 191 -13.15 19.40 -2.39
CA SER A 191 -12.73 18.06 -1.93
C SER A 191 -13.88 17.34 -1.23
N ASN A 192 -14.05 16.04 -1.45
CA ASN A 192 -15.00 15.19 -0.74
C ASN A 192 -16.41 15.80 -0.66
N LEU A 193 -16.92 16.29 -1.80
CA LEU A 193 -18.31 16.74 -1.94
C LEU A 193 -19.22 15.56 -2.29
N PRO A 194 -20.55 15.69 -2.08
CA PRO A 194 -21.51 14.74 -2.65
C PRO A 194 -21.28 14.50 -4.14
N GLY A 195 -21.59 13.30 -4.63
CA GLY A 195 -21.34 12.88 -6.01
C GLY A 195 -19.87 12.55 -6.34
N THR A 196 -18.91 12.78 -5.44
CA THR A 196 -17.50 12.46 -5.70
C THR A 196 -17.08 11.13 -5.09
N THR A 197 -16.16 10.41 -5.72
CA THR A 197 -15.55 9.20 -5.16
C THR A 197 -14.07 9.47 -4.87
N VAL A 198 -13.61 9.17 -3.67
CA VAL A 198 -12.22 9.40 -3.24
C VAL A 198 -11.55 8.07 -2.97
N PHE A 199 -10.32 7.88 -3.46
CA PHE A 199 -9.41 6.82 -3.07
C PHE A 199 -8.29 7.41 -2.20
N PHE A 200 -8.16 6.88 -0.99
CA PHE A 200 -7.23 7.34 0.02
C PHE A 200 -6.29 6.20 0.45
N PRO A 201 -4.99 6.26 0.12
CA PRO A 201 -4.03 5.23 0.49
C PRO A 201 -3.59 5.34 1.94
N VAL A 202 -3.47 4.18 2.59
CA VAL A 202 -2.83 4.00 3.90
C VAL A 202 -1.82 2.86 3.79
N VAL A 203 -0.60 3.09 4.27
CA VAL A 203 0.55 2.20 4.08
C VAL A 203 0.87 1.49 5.40
N ASP A 204 0.83 0.16 5.40
CA ASP A 204 1.31 -0.66 6.53
C ASP A 204 2.85 -0.66 6.55
N CYS A 205 3.44 0.06 7.49
CA CYS A 205 4.88 0.14 7.67
C CYS A 205 5.43 -0.91 8.65
N THR A 206 4.62 -1.84 9.16
CA THR A 206 5.08 -2.82 10.16
C THR A 206 5.65 -4.09 9.52
N ARG A 207 4.94 -4.69 8.56
CA ARG A 207 5.31 -5.98 7.94
C ARG A 207 6.58 -5.88 7.12
N GLN A 208 6.62 -4.94 6.19
CA GLN A 208 7.75 -4.80 5.30
C GLN A 208 8.98 -4.27 6.03
N TYR A 209 8.82 -3.51 7.11
CA TYR A 209 9.95 -3.11 7.96
C TYR A 209 10.66 -4.34 8.52
N ILE A 210 9.90 -5.28 9.11
CA ILE A 210 10.44 -6.56 9.59
C ILE A 210 11.05 -7.37 8.45
N ASN A 211 10.39 -7.42 7.29
CA ASN A 211 10.90 -8.15 6.12
C ASN A 211 12.25 -7.62 5.64
N VAL A 212 12.44 -6.29 5.57
CA VAL A 212 13.72 -5.73 5.16
C VAL A 212 14.81 -5.98 6.20
N LEU A 213 14.50 -5.98 7.50
CA LEU A 213 15.45 -6.41 8.52
C LEU A 213 15.91 -7.85 8.28
N LEU A 214 14.99 -8.76 7.99
CA LEU A 214 15.32 -10.17 7.67
C LEU A 214 16.17 -10.27 6.39
N ILE A 215 15.84 -9.51 5.34
CA ILE A 215 16.60 -9.46 4.09
C ILE A 215 18.03 -9.01 4.35
N LEU A 216 18.23 -7.86 5.01
CA LEU A 216 19.55 -7.31 5.30
C LEU A 216 20.40 -8.24 6.19
N LEU A 217 19.76 -8.96 7.11
CA LEU A 217 20.41 -9.91 8.00
C LEU A 217 20.61 -11.30 7.37
N SER A 218 20.24 -11.49 6.11
CA SER A 218 20.49 -12.74 5.37
C SER A 218 21.80 -12.72 4.58
N GLU A 219 22.53 -11.59 4.55
CA GLU A 219 23.86 -11.52 3.94
C GLU A 219 24.89 -12.41 4.65
N PRO A 220 26.02 -12.78 4.02
CA PRO A 220 27.08 -13.58 4.64
C PRO A 220 27.57 -13.01 5.98
N GLU A 221 28.08 -13.89 6.85
CA GLU A 221 28.73 -13.48 8.10
C GLU A 221 29.86 -12.47 7.82
N GLY A 222 30.01 -11.49 8.70
CA GLY A 222 30.96 -10.38 8.51
C GLY A 222 30.58 -9.38 7.40
N GLN A 223 29.43 -9.53 6.72
CA GLN A 223 28.89 -8.54 5.76
C GLN A 223 27.58 -7.90 6.22
N LYS A 224 26.78 -8.63 7.02
CA LYS A 224 25.51 -8.14 7.58
C LYS A 224 25.70 -6.80 8.29
N PRO A 225 24.77 -5.85 8.14
CA PRO A 225 24.92 -4.55 8.79
C PRO A 225 24.72 -4.62 10.30
N LEU A 226 25.47 -3.79 11.02
CA LEU A 226 25.18 -3.45 12.42
C LEU A 226 24.11 -2.36 12.45
N PHE A 227 22.94 -2.67 13.00
CA PHE A 227 21.91 -1.68 13.26
C PHE A 227 22.27 -0.82 14.47
N VAL A 228 22.16 0.50 14.31
CA VAL A 228 22.40 1.46 15.39
C VAL A 228 21.21 2.37 15.57
N ASP A 229 20.95 2.72 16.82
CA ASP A 229 20.02 3.78 17.17
C ASP A 229 20.79 5.10 17.23
N ASP A 230 20.71 5.86 16.14
CA ASP A 230 21.32 7.17 15.93
C ASP A 230 20.66 8.29 16.78
N TRP A 231 19.57 7.99 17.48
CA TRP A 231 18.89 8.89 18.41
C TRP A 231 19.21 8.60 19.87
N GLN A 232 19.97 7.55 20.17
CA GLN A 232 20.46 7.23 21.51
C GLN A 232 21.98 7.24 21.53
N LYS A 233 22.52 7.93 22.54
CA LYS A 233 23.95 7.79 22.89
C LYS A 233 24.21 6.37 23.35
N PHE A 234 25.42 5.89 23.10
CA PHE A 234 25.88 4.60 23.62
C PHE A 234 25.76 4.57 25.16
N ARG A 235 24.99 3.59 25.65
CA ARG A 235 24.74 3.31 27.07
C ARG A 235 25.10 1.87 27.36
N PRO A 236 26.15 1.62 28.17
CA PRO A 236 26.57 0.26 28.46
C PRO A 236 25.50 -0.56 29.17
N LYS A 237 25.24 -1.77 28.67
CA LYS A 237 24.36 -2.76 29.30
C LYS A 237 25.09 -4.05 29.63
N SER A 238 26.01 -4.48 28.77
CA SER A 238 26.82 -5.69 28.98
C SER A 238 28.22 -5.37 29.52
N TRP A 239 28.95 -6.40 29.93
CA TRP A 239 30.36 -6.26 30.34
C TRP A 239 31.26 -5.84 29.17
N ALA A 240 30.99 -6.31 27.95
CA ALA A 240 31.69 -5.86 26.77
C ALA A 240 31.42 -4.37 26.50
N ASP A 241 30.18 -3.93 26.68
CA ASP A 241 29.85 -2.51 26.53
C ASP A 241 30.61 -1.64 27.54
N TRP A 242 30.69 -2.07 28.80
CA TRP A 242 31.41 -1.33 29.84
C TRP A 242 32.91 -1.22 29.54
N LYS A 243 33.54 -2.31 29.08
CA LYS A 243 34.94 -2.29 28.63
C LYS A 243 35.15 -1.31 27.47
N ALA A 244 34.27 -1.34 26.47
CA ALA A 244 34.35 -0.42 25.33
C ALA A 244 34.13 1.04 25.76
N TRP A 245 33.19 1.29 26.66
CA TRP A 245 32.89 2.62 27.17
C TRP A 245 34.03 3.22 27.99
N ILE A 246 34.67 2.43 28.85
CA ILE A 246 35.89 2.86 29.56
C ILE A 246 37.01 3.10 28.55
N GLY A 247 37.22 2.15 27.63
CA GLY A 247 38.23 2.25 26.59
C GLY A 247 38.11 3.52 25.75
N MET A 248 36.89 3.90 25.33
CA MET A 248 36.70 5.09 24.49
C MET A 248 36.99 6.40 25.25
N HIS A 249 36.70 6.45 26.57
CA HIS A 249 37.03 7.62 27.39
C HIS A 249 38.52 7.70 27.75
N LEU A 250 39.23 6.56 27.72
CA LEU A 250 40.68 6.50 27.87
C LEU A 250 41.44 6.64 26.54
N GLY A 251 40.73 6.80 25.41
CA GLY A 251 41.35 6.88 24.07
C GLY A 251 41.94 5.57 23.55
N LEU A 252 41.56 4.43 24.14
CA LEU A 252 42.07 3.10 23.77
C LEU A 252 41.30 2.44 22.62
N VAL A 253 40.06 2.88 22.38
CA VAL A 253 39.23 2.44 21.25
C VAL A 253 38.54 3.64 20.60
N PRO A 254 38.09 3.53 19.33
CA PRO A 254 37.36 4.60 18.66
C PRO A 254 36.11 5.04 19.42
N TRP A 255 35.72 6.31 19.22
CA TRP A 255 34.51 6.86 19.81
C TRP A 255 33.26 6.15 19.26
N ILE A 256 32.32 5.80 20.15
CA ILE A 256 31.06 5.13 19.81
C ILE A 256 29.91 6.14 19.97
N PRO A 257 29.50 6.83 18.89
CA PRO A 257 28.57 7.96 19.01
C PRO A 257 27.13 7.54 19.27
N TYR A 258 26.73 6.37 18.77
CA TYR A 258 25.35 5.88 18.75
C TYR A 258 25.22 4.53 19.44
N GLN A 259 24.02 4.18 19.88
CA GLN A 259 23.76 2.91 20.55
C GLN A 259 23.75 1.75 19.54
N PRO A 260 24.67 0.77 19.63
CA PRO A 260 24.58 -0.45 18.85
C PRO A 260 23.43 -1.30 19.38
N ILE A 261 22.54 -1.73 18.48
CA ILE A 261 21.45 -2.63 18.85
C ILE A 261 22.04 -4.04 19.00
N GLY A 262 21.75 -4.72 20.11
CA GLY A 262 22.46 -5.95 20.50
C GLY A 262 23.83 -5.74 21.17
N GLY A 263 24.27 -4.50 21.34
CA GLY A 263 25.49 -4.14 22.10
C GLY A 263 26.80 -4.46 21.38
N ILE A 264 27.92 -4.26 22.10
CA ILE A 264 29.28 -4.49 21.59
C ILE A 264 29.56 -5.97 21.37
N ASP A 265 28.93 -6.86 22.15
CA ASP A 265 29.02 -8.30 21.94
C ASP A 265 28.60 -8.68 20.51
N ARG A 266 27.51 -8.08 20.01
CA ARG A 266 27.05 -8.29 18.62
C ARG A 266 28.07 -7.76 17.61
N ALA A 267 28.63 -6.58 17.85
CA ALA A 267 29.61 -5.95 16.96
C ALA A 267 30.94 -6.74 16.87
N GLN A 268 31.31 -7.48 17.91
CA GLN A 268 32.55 -8.26 17.99
C GLN A 268 32.38 -9.73 17.61
N GLY A 269 31.16 -10.26 17.63
CA GLY A 269 30.86 -11.68 17.44
C GLY A 269 31.00 -12.23 16.01
N GLY A 270 31.47 -11.44 15.04
CA GLY A 270 31.66 -11.87 13.65
C GLY A 270 30.37 -12.00 12.81
N PHE A 271 29.20 -12.02 13.44
CA PHE A 271 27.91 -12.10 12.75
C PHE A 271 27.64 -10.88 11.86
N VAL A 272 27.94 -9.67 12.37
CA VAL A 272 27.78 -8.38 11.66
C VAL A 272 29.13 -7.77 11.31
N ASN A 273 29.12 -6.86 10.33
CA ASN A 273 30.23 -5.99 10.03
C ASN A 273 30.07 -4.65 10.78
N PRO A 274 30.92 -4.33 11.77
CA PRO A 274 30.81 -3.06 12.50
C PRO A 274 31.10 -1.83 11.64
N ASN A 275 31.71 -1.98 10.46
CA ASN A 275 31.94 -0.90 9.50
C ASN A 275 30.76 -0.67 8.54
N ASN A 276 29.81 -1.62 8.47
CA ASN A 276 28.59 -1.49 7.68
C ASN A 276 27.44 -1.17 8.64
N VAL A 277 27.17 0.13 8.84
CA VAL A 277 26.21 0.59 9.84
C VAL A 277 24.91 1.03 9.19
N VAL A 278 23.78 0.56 9.73
CA VAL A 278 22.43 1.01 9.32
C VAL A 278 21.78 1.77 10.49
N PRO A 279 21.65 3.10 10.40
CA PRO A 279 20.97 3.89 11.42
C PRO A 279 19.44 3.74 11.33
N LEU A 280 18.76 3.68 12.48
CA LEU A 280 17.30 3.60 12.55
C LEU A 280 16.61 4.82 11.91
N GLY A 281 17.19 6.01 12.05
CA GLY A 281 16.62 7.26 11.53
C GLY A 281 16.41 7.28 10.01
N LEU A 282 17.20 6.49 9.26
CA LEU A 282 17.08 6.37 7.80
C LEU A 282 16.04 5.35 7.35
N ALA A 283 15.49 4.54 8.27
CA ALA A 283 14.56 3.49 7.90
C ALA A 283 13.24 4.07 7.35
N GLN A 284 12.66 5.11 7.97
CA GLN A 284 11.41 5.77 7.53
C GLN A 284 10.35 4.74 7.07
N THR A 285 9.78 4.90 5.87
CA THR A 285 8.84 3.94 5.26
C THR A 285 9.52 2.70 4.68
N MET A 286 10.86 2.63 4.64
CA MET A 286 11.61 1.58 3.93
C MET A 286 11.18 1.45 2.45
N ARG A 287 10.77 2.58 1.83
CA ARG A 287 10.28 2.69 0.46
C ARG A 287 8.98 1.92 0.19
N THR A 288 8.23 1.54 1.24
CA THR A 288 6.95 0.80 1.10
C THR A 288 5.85 1.63 0.47
N ASP A 289 5.91 2.94 0.65
CA ASP A 289 4.90 3.90 0.21
C ASP A 289 4.92 4.12 -1.31
N TYR A 290 5.99 3.71 -2.01
CA TYR A 290 6.10 3.91 -3.46
C TYR A 290 5.00 3.23 -4.27
N GLU A 291 4.53 2.06 -3.81
CA GLU A 291 3.40 1.35 -4.41
C GLU A 291 2.17 2.25 -4.55
N CYS A 292 1.88 3.08 -3.54
CA CYS A 292 0.70 3.93 -3.57
C CYS A 292 0.75 4.91 -4.75
N PHE A 293 1.90 5.52 -5.02
CA PHE A 293 2.06 6.49 -6.10
C PHE A 293 1.91 5.84 -7.48
N PHE A 294 2.41 4.62 -7.66
CA PHE A 294 2.22 3.88 -8.91
C PHE A 294 0.75 3.53 -9.16
N ILE A 295 0.03 3.07 -8.12
CA ILE A 295 -1.40 2.77 -8.25
C ILE A 295 -2.20 4.05 -8.55
N LEU A 296 -1.92 5.15 -7.84
CA LEU A 296 -2.59 6.42 -8.09
C LEU A 296 -2.35 6.94 -9.51
N GLN A 297 -1.15 6.78 -10.05
CA GLN A 297 -0.84 7.13 -11.43
C GLN A 297 -1.65 6.27 -12.42
N ASN A 298 -1.75 4.96 -12.19
CA ASN A 298 -2.58 4.07 -13.02
C ASN A 298 -4.05 4.51 -13.02
N LEU A 299 -4.60 4.80 -11.83
CA LEU A 299 -5.97 5.27 -11.70
C LEU A 299 -6.21 6.61 -12.39
N MET A 300 -5.24 7.54 -12.35
CA MET A 300 -5.32 8.80 -13.10
C MET A 300 -5.40 8.55 -14.61
N LEU A 301 -4.63 7.61 -15.15
CA LEU A 301 -4.68 7.27 -16.58
C LEU A 301 -5.98 6.56 -16.96
N ILE A 302 -6.45 5.63 -16.13
CA ILE A 302 -7.73 4.93 -16.32
C ILE A 302 -8.88 5.94 -16.30
N SER A 303 -8.91 6.88 -15.35
CA SER A 303 -9.94 7.91 -15.30
C SER A 303 -9.96 8.82 -16.53
N GLN A 304 -8.78 9.15 -17.09
CA GLN A 304 -8.70 9.89 -18.36
C GLN A 304 -9.35 9.09 -19.49
N ALA A 305 -9.01 7.80 -19.60
CA ALA A 305 -9.59 6.91 -20.61
C ALA A 305 -11.12 6.74 -20.43
N MET A 306 -11.60 6.72 -19.19
CA MET A 306 -13.04 6.69 -18.91
C MET A 306 -13.74 8.03 -19.21
N GLY A 307 -13.01 9.14 -19.31
CA GLY A 307 -13.60 10.47 -19.46
C GLY A 307 -14.10 11.07 -18.14
N LEU A 308 -13.60 10.58 -17.00
CA LEU A 308 -13.94 11.14 -15.69
C LEU A 308 -13.11 12.39 -15.38
N GLY A 309 -13.62 13.20 -14.45
CA GLY A 309 -12.81 14.15 -13.70
C GLY A 309 -11.93 13.41 -12.70
N SER A 310 -10.66 13.79 -12.60
CA SER A 310 -9.76 13.23 -11.59
C SER A 310 -8.67 14.21 -11.15
N TRP A 311 -8.31 14.12 -9.88
CA TRP A 311 -7.23 14.93 -9.31
C TRP A 311 -6.65 14.37 -8.03
N ILE A 312 -5.34 14.60 -7.87
CA ILE A 312 -4.61 14.35 -6.63
C ILE A 312 -4.52 15.64 -5.82
N HIS A 313 -4.86 15.57 -4.54
CA HIS A 313 -4.74 16.69 -3.61
C HIS A 313 -4.54 16.21 -2.17
N GLY A 314 -4.10 17.11 -1.30
CA GLY A 314 -4.15 16.89 0.15
C GLY A 314 -5.48 17.35 0.71
N SER A 315 -6.09 16.58 1.62
CA SER A 315 -7.25 17.06 2.39
C SER A 315 -6.99 16.82 3.88
N VAL A 316 -7.98 16.36 4.66
CA VAL A 316 -7.87 16.22 6.13
C VAL A 316 -6.58 15.51 6.50
N PHE A 317 -5.69 16.23 7.19
CA PHE A 317 -4.35 15.76 7.53
C PHE A 317 -4.38 14.83 8.75
N GLN A 318 -3.32 14.06 8.92
CA GLN A 318 -3.04 13.36 10.17
C GLN A 318 -2.83 14.37 11.33
N PRO A 319 -3.27 14.03 12.56
CA PRO A 319 -3.94 12.78 12.94
C PRO A 319 -5.46 12.77 12.66
N TYR A 320 -6.07 13.91 12.31
CA TYR A 320 -7.53 14.06 12.26
C TYR A 320 -8.24 13.02 11.38
N ILE A 321 -7.73 12.74 10.18
CA ILE A 321 -8.37 11.76 9.27
C ILE A 321 -8.38 10.34 9.83
N LEU A 322 -7.42 9.99 10.68
CA LEU A 322 -7.32 8.67 11.27
C LEU A 322 -8.31 8.50 12.42
N GLU A 323 -8.64 9.58 13.12
CA GLU A 323 -9.47 9.55 14.32
C GLU A 323 -10.97 9.66 14.04
N ARG A 324 -11.78 8.96 14.85
CA ARG A 324 -13.22 9.19 14.95
C ARG A 324 -13.54 9.70 16.35
N ASN A 325 -13.98 10.96 16.43
CA ASN A 325 -14.36 11.63 17.67
C ASN A 325 -15.59 12.52 17.43
N PRO A 326 -16.82 11.98 17.60
CA PRO A 326 -18.05 12.72 17.41
C PRO A 326 -18.17 13.99 18.28
N ALA A 327 -17.55 14.01 19.46
CA ALA A 327 -17.57 15.19 20.35
C ALA A 327 -16.78 16.39 19.79
N LYS A 328 -15.98 16.19 18.73
CA LYS A 328 -15.23 17.25 18.02
C LYS A 328 -15.68 17.41 16.57
N ASP A 329 -16.78 16.76 16.18
CA ASP A 329 -17.21 16.62 14.78
C ASP A 329 -16.13 16.01 13.87
N TRP A 330 -15.33 15.09 14.42
CA TRP A 330 -14.31 14.37 13.66
C TRP A 330 -14.82 12.99 13.30
N TYR A 331 -15.06 12.78 12.01
CA TYR A 331 -15.54 11.49 11.52
C TYR A 331 -14.58 10.93 10.49
N GLY A 332 -13.39 10.59 10.97
CA GLY A 332 -12.34 9.92 10.22
C GLY A 332 -12.52 8.41 10.07
N LEU A 333 -11.43 7.76 9.72
CA LEU A 333 -11.35 6.32 9.42
C LEU A 333 -11.57 5.44 10.66
N GLY A 334 -11.27 5.94 11.87
CA GLY A 334 -11.51 5.21 13.12
C GLY A 334 -10.36 4.29 13.52
N PHE A 335 -9.12 4.69 13.26
CA PHE A 335 -7.93 4.00 13.76
C PHE A 335 -7.84 4.09 15.28
N ARG A 336 -7.35 2.99 15.87
CA ARG A 336 -6.86 2.96 17.24
C ARG A 336 -5.54 3.74 17.31
N MET A 337 -5.54 4.78 18.13
CA MET A 337 -4.40 5.66 18.36
C MET A 337 -3.70 5.27 19.67
N GLU A 338 -2.56 4.60 19.57
CA GLU A 338 -1.80 4.14 20.75
C GLU A 338 -0.83 5.21 21.22
N LYS A 339 -0.86 5.51 22.52
CA LYS A 339 0.10 6.43 23.13
C LYS A 339 1.41 5.67 23.38
N PRO A 340 2.56 6.16 22.88
CA PRO A 340 3.81 5.49 23.13
C PRO A 340 4.13 5.47 24.63
N THR A 341 4.56 4.32 25.15
CA THR A 341 5.04 4.17 26.54
C THR A 341 6.44 3.55 26.57
N PRO A 342 7.45 4.23 27.15
CA PRO A 342 7.38 5.41 28.01
C PRO A 342 7.10 6.73 27.25
N ALA A 343 6.22 7.57 27.81
CA ALA A 343 5.57 8.67 27.09
C ALA A 343 6.46 9.86 26.67
N LYS A 344 7.72 9.95 27.12
CA LYS A 344 8.61 11.07 26.78
C LYS A 344 10.08 10.68 26.91
N LYS A 345 10.83 10.72 25.82
CA LYS A 345 12.28 10.96 25.86
C LYS A 345 12.54 12.41 25.45
N ARG A 346 13.31 13.14 26.25
CA ARG A 346 13.79 14.48 25.90
C ARG A 346 14.51 14.38 24.54
N TRP A 347 14.04 15.14 23.54
CA TRP A 347 14.58 15.12 22.16
C TRP A 347 14.31 13.86 21.32
N ALA A 348 13.26 13.08 21.60
CA ALA A 348 12.88 12.01 20.69
C ALA A 348 12.46 12.57 19.31
N PRO A 349 12.88 11.96 18.19
CA PRO A 349 12.54 12.43 16.85
C PRO A 349 11.04 12.28 16.58
N LEU A 350 10.45 13.15 15.75
CA LEU A 350 9.07 12.94 15.30
C LEU A 350 9.02 11.72 14.34
N PRO A 351 7.91 10.96 14.31
CA PRO A 351 6.69 11.11 15.12
C PRO A 351 6.77 10.40 16.48
N THR A 352 7.95 10.02 16.99
CA THR A 352 8.10 9.18 18.19
C THR A 352 7.26 9.60 19.40
N PRO A 353 7.17 10.90 19.78
CA PRO A 353 6.32 11.34 20.90
C PRO A 353 4.81 11.34 20.60
N GLN A 354 4.42 11.22 19.33
CA GLN A 354 3.02 11.28 18.89
C GLN A 354 2.35 9.91 19.04
N THR A 355 1.03 9.93 19.16
CA THR A 355 0.21 8.71 19.13
C THR A 355 0.40 7.98 17.81
N ASN A 356 0.56 6.67 17.88
CA ASN A 356 0.76 5.80 16.73
C ASN A 356 -0.60 5.24 16.26
N PRO A 357 -1.02 5.44 15.00
CA PRO A 357 -2.17 4.75 14.43
C PRO A 357 -1.82 3.29 14.16
N VAL A 358 -2.25 2.38 15.03
CA VAL A 358 -1.82 0.96 15.02
C VAL A 358 -2.75 0.03 14.25
N GLY A 359 -3.96 0.46 13.93
CA GLY A 359 -4.92 -0.33 13.14
C GLY A 359 -6.39 0.03 13.37
N ILE A 360 -7.27 -0.70 12.69
CA ILE A 360 -8.72 -0.76 12.89
C ILE A 360 -9.06 -2.20 13.29
N ASP A 361 -9.69 -2.38 14.45
CA ASP A 361 -9.92 -3.69 15.08
C ASP A 361 -10.64 -4.67 14.15
N GLY A 362 -10.05 -5.86 13.96
CA GLY A 362 -10.61 -6.93 13.11
C GLY A 362 -10.61 -6.64 11.61
N VAL A 363 -10.06 -5.50 11.19
CA VAL A 363 -10.12 -5.02 9.80
C VAL A 363 -8.73 -4.83 9.22
N LEU A 364 -7.90 -4.03 9.88
CA LEU A 364 -6.57 -3.68 9.40
C LEU A 364 -5.64 -3.49 10.61
N GLU A 365 -4.82 -4.49 10.90
CA GLU A 365 -4.05 -4.56 12.16
C GLU A 365 -2.55 -4.59 11.87
N GLY A 366 -1.82 -3.64 12.46
CA GLY A 366 -0.37 -3.54 12.33
C GLY A 366 0.32 -4.61 13.17
N LEU A 367 1.54 -5.01 12.79
CA LEU A 367 2.38 -5.93 13.57
C LEU A 367 3.09 -5.21 14.71
N CYS A 368 2.29 -4.62 15.60
CA CYS A 368 2.74 -4.04 16.85
C CYS A 368 1.64 -4.16 17.92
N PRO A 369 1.98 -4.11 19.21
CA PRO A 369 0.96 -4.11 20.26
C PRO A 369 -0.06 -2.98 20.05
N PRO A 370 -1.35 -3.23 20.34
CA PRO A 370 -1.89 -4.40 21.05
C PRO A 370 -2.27 -5.60 20.16
N TYR A 371 -2.06 -5.56 18.83
CA TYR A 371 -2.48 -6.64 17.92
C TYR A 371 -1.56 -7.86 17.90
N VAL A 372 -0.38 -7.72 18.51
CA VAL A 372 0.55 -8.80 18.85
C VAL A 372 0.98 -8.66 20.30
N LYS A 373 1.26 -9.79 20.97
CA LYS A 373 1.66 -9.80 22.40
C LYS A 373 3.08 -9.30 22.63
N SER A 374 3.93 -9.42 21.61
CA SER A 374 5.34 -9.03 21.65
C SER A 374 5.86 -8.79 20.24
N MET A 375 7.02 -8.13 20.13
CA MET A 375 7.69 -7.99 18.83
C MET A 375 8.28 -9.30 18.33
N ASP A 376 8.51 -10.29 19.20
CA ASP A 376 8.83 -11.66 18.78
C ASP A 376 7.70 -12.24 17.94
N GLU A 377 6.45 -12.10 18.41
CA GLU A 377 5.28 -12.56 17.66
C GLU A 377 5.13 -11.81 16.34
N ALA A 378 5.44 -10.51 16.31
CA ALA A 378 5.45 -9.74 15.07
C ALA A 378 6.41 -10.34 14.03
N VAL A 379 7.64 -10.67 14.43
CA VAL A 379 8.62 -11.31 13.54
C VAL A 379 8.17 -12.70 13.12
N ASP A 380 7.66 -13.51 14.06
CA ASP A 380 7.17 -14.85 13.77
C ASP A 380 5.99 -14.84 12.79
N ARG A 381 5.10 -13.86 12.87
CA ARG A 381 4.00 -13.68 11.89
C ARG A 381 4.53 -13.35 10.48
N VAL A 382 5.62 -12.59 10.35
CA VAL A 382 6.24 -12.36 9.03
C VAL A 382 6.91 -13.63 8.49
N ILE A 383 7.53 -14.43 9.36
CA ILE A 383 8.05 -15.74 8.97
C ILE A 383 6.93 -16.68 8.52
N GLU A 384 5.79 -16.69 9.21
CA GLU A 384 4.61 -17.47 8.81
C GLU A 384 4.02 -16.96 7.48
N ASP A 385 3.89 -15.63 7.30
CA ASP A 385 3.42 -15.02 6.04
C ASP A 385 4.32 -15.42 4.85
N LYS A 386 5.60 -15.67 5.08
CA LYS A 386 6.56 -16.08 4.04
C LYS A 386 6.64 -17.59 3.85
N PHE A 387 6.78 -18.37 4.92
CA PHE A 387 7.17 -19.79 4.86
C PHE A 387 6.12 -20.75 5.42
N GLY A 388 5.06 -20.21 6.02
CA GLY A 388 3.91 -20.98 6.47
C GLY A 388 3.19 -21.70 5.35
N SER A 389 2.28 -22.61 5.68
CA SER A 389 1.59 -23.46 4.69
C SER A 389 0.78 -22.69 3.63
N GLN A 390 0.45 -21.43 3.91
CA GLN A 390 -0.25 -20.49 3.03
C GLN A 390 0.61 -19.26 2.66
N GLY A 391 1.87 -19.27 3.05
CA GLY A 391 2.81 -18.17 2.86
C GLY A 391 3.41 -18.12 1.46
N ALA A 392 4.12 -17.03 1.16
CA ALA A 392 4.64 -16.72 -0.17
C ALA A 392 5.60 -17.78 -0.78
N TYR A 393 6.27 -18.55 0.05
CA TYR A 393 7.20 -19.62 -0.34
C TYR A 393 6.78 -21.00 0.19
N GLY A 394 5.77 -21.05 1.06
CA GLY A 394 5.27 -22.30 1.64
C GLY A 394 4.11 -22.93 0.87
N ASP A 395 3.26 -22.13 0.20
CA ASP A 395 2.19 -22.66 -0.64
C ASP A 395 2.68 -23.01 -2.05
N LYS A 396 3.18 -24.24 -2.19
CA LYS A 396 3.73 -24.76 -3.46
C LYS A 396 2.72 -24.72 -4.61
N ASP A 397 1.44 -24.90 -4.33
CA ASP A 397 0.41 -24.92 -5.36
C ASP A 397 0.14 -23.53 -5.93
N VAL A 398 0.24 -22.50 -5.09
CA VAL A 398 0.15 -21.10 -5.53
C VAL A 398 1.46 -20.70 -6.22
N PHE A 399 2.60 -20.98 -5.60
CA PHE A 399 3.92 -20.56 -6.07
C PHE A 399 4.24 -21.10 -7.47
N THR A 400 3.97 -22.38 -7.72
CA THR A 400 4.35 -23.05 -8.98
C THR A 400 3.49 -22.62 -10.18
N ARG A 401 2.37 -21.90 -9.98
CA ARG A 401 1.50 -21.43 -11.06
C ARG A 401 2.14 -20.39 -11.97
N SER A 402 3.15 -19.65 -11.50
CA SER A 402 3.88 -18.71 -12.35
C SER A 402 4.82 -19.40 -13.34
N TYR A 403 5.10 -20.69 -13.14
CA TYR A 403 6.05 -21.44 -13.96
C TYR A 403 5.34 -22.25 -15.03
N LYS A 404 5.96 -22.35 -16.22
CA LYS A 404 5.49 -23.23 -17.30
C LYS A 404 5.36 -24.68 -16.85
N ASN A 405 6.33 -25.15 -16.05
CA ASN A 405 6.36 -26.50 -15.49
C ASN A 405 6.43 -26.41 -13.97
N ARG A 406 5.57 -27.17 -13.27
CA ARG A 406 5.56 -27.23 -11.80
C ARG A 406 6.93 -27.58 -11.21
N SER A 407 7.64 -28.52 -11.84
CA SER A 407 8.96 -28.97 -11.40
C SER A 407 10.03 -27.87 -11.37
N SER A 408 9.91 -26.84 -12.22
CA SER A 408 10.81 -25.67 -12.22
C SER A 408 10.59 -24.79 -10.99
N GLY A 409 9.33 -24.52 -10.63
CA GLY A 409 9.02 -23.78 -9.40
C GLY A 409 9.42 -24.56 -8.14
N GLU A 410 9.22 -25.88 -8.14
CA GLU A 410 9.72 -26.74 -7.05
C GLU A 410 11.25 -26.76 -6.97
N ALA A 411 11.95 -26.67 -8.12
CA ALA A 411 13.41 -26.56 -8.15
C ALA A 411 13.92 -25.24 -7.58
N PHE A 412 13.21 -24.14 -7.82
CA PHE A 412 13.48 -22.86 -7.18
C PHE A 412 13.33 -22.98 -5.66
N LEU A 413 12.18 -23.47 -5.18
CA LEU A 413 11.89 -23.59 -3.74
C LEU A 413 12.86 -24.50 -2.99
N ARG A 414 13.43 -25.54 -3.63
CA ARG A 414 14.47 -26.39 -3.01
C ARG A 414 15.76 -25.64 -2.71
N ASN A 415 16.06 -24.59 -3.47
CA ASN A 415 17.30 -23.81 -3.35
C ASN A 415 17.07 -22.46 -2.65
N ALA A 416 15.83 -22.00 -2.57
CA ALA A 416 15.44 -20.77 -1.89
C ALA A 416 15.40 -21.01 -0.37
N GLU A 417 16.51 -20.69 0.31
CA GLU A 417 16.61 -20.93 1.76
C GLU A 417 15.78 -19.93 2.58
N PRO A 418 15.19 -20.39 3.71
CA PRO A 418 14.66 -19.51 4.73
C PRO A 418 15.78 -18.71 5.42
N HIS A 419 15.38 -17.65 6.14
CA HIS A 419 16.31 -16.89 6.97
C HIS A 419 16.93 -17.76 8.07
N SER A 420 18.20 -17.51 8.40
CA SER A 420 18.88 -18.24 9.47
C SER A 420 18.26 -17.93 10.84
N LYS A 421 18.36 -18.88 11.78
CA LYS A 421 17.84 -18.69 13.15
C LYS A 421 18.46 -17.47 13.84
N GLU A 422 19.74 -17.21 13.58
CA GLU A 422 20.44 -16.06 14.15
C GLU A 422 19.97 -14.73 13.53
N ALA A 423 19.70 -14.71 12.21
CA ALA A 423 19.10 -13.54 11.56
C ALA A 423 17.72 -13.24 12.15
N ILE A 424 16.86 -14.26 12.30
CA ILE A 424 15.54 -14.12 12.91
C ILE A 424 15.65 -13.60 14.34
N GLN A 425 16.55 -14.19 15.16
CA GLN A 425 16.75 -13.74 16.54
C GLN A 425 17.21 -12.29 16.60
N TYR A 426 18.16 -11.88 15.75
CA TYR A 426 18.62 -10.50 15.76
C TYR A 426 17.56 -9.52 15.23
N THR A 427 16.70 -9.92 14.29
CA THR A 427 15.51 -9.14 13.92
C THR A 427 14.57 -8.94 15.11
N LYS A 428 14.34 -10.00 15.91
CA LYS A 428 13.57 -9.90 17.16
C LYS A 428 14.22 -8.94 18.15
N ASP A 429 15.53 -9.05 18.35
CA ASP A 429 16.27 -8.15 19.24
C ASP A 429 16.12 -6.68 18.80
N ILE A 430 16.18 -6.40 17.49
CA ILE A 430 16.00 -5.04 16.94
C ILE A 430 14.57 -4.53 17.16
N CYS A 431 13.57 -5.36 16.87
CA CYS A 431 12.17 -4.96 17.00
C CYS A 431 11.77 -4.76 18.47
N ASN A 432 12.22 -5.63 19.39
CA ASN A 432 12.04 -5.43 20.83
C ASN A 432 12.78 -4.19 21.32
N TYR A 433 14.03 -3.98 20.89
CA TYR A 433 14.78 -2.77 21.25
C TYR A 433 13.99 -1.51 20.85
N ILE A 434 13.45 -1.45 19.63
CA ILE A 434 12.63 -0.32 19.16
C ILE A 434 11.41 -0.13 20.08
N TRP A 435 10.66 -1.19 20.32
CA TRP A 435 9.45 -1.14 21.14
C TRP A 435 9.73 -0.72 22.59
N GLU A 436 10.72 -1.31 23.25
CA GLU A 436 11.12 -0.98 24.61
C GLU A 436 11.68 0.46 24.74
N THR A 437 12.37 0.92 23.69
CA THR A 437 13.05 2.22 23.67
C THR A 437 12.09 3.37 23.42
N TYR A 438 11.04 3.14 22.61
CA TYR A 438 10.18 4.20 22.09
C TYR A 438 8.68 4.00 22.36
N GLY A 439 8.26 2.81 22.80
CA GLY A 439 6.87 2.50 23.10
C GLY A 439 5.97 2.39 21.86
N ARG A 440 6.56 2.27 20.67
CA ARG A 440 5.86 2.16 19.39
C ARG A 440 6.73 1.43 18.38
N PHE A 441 6.09 0.86 17.35
CA PHE A 441 6.78 0.23 16.24
C PHE A 441 6.08 0.56 14.91
N PRO A 442 6.83 0.99 13.88
CA PRO A 442 8.23 1.43 13.95
C PRO A 442 8.43 2.70 14.81
N ALA A 443 9.70 3.02 15.12
CA ALA A 443 10.03 4.16 15.97
C ALA A 443 9.74 5.51 15.29
N HIS A 444 10.17 5.65 14.03
CA HIS A 444 10.31 6.93 13.33
C HIS A 444 9.35 7.10 12.16
N ILE A 445 8.33 6.25 12.09
CA ILE A 445 7.20 6.35 11.17
C ILE A 445 5.96 5.76 11.86
N ASP A 446 4.77 6.16 11.44
CA ASP A 446 3.52 5.56 11.90
C ASP A 446 3.39 4.11 11.42
N ALA A 447 2.83 3.24 12.27
CA ALA A 447 2.55 1.85 11.91
C ALA A 447 1.66 1.79 10.66
N PHE A 448 0.66 2.66 10.62
CA PHE A 448 -0.08 3.00 9.41
C PHE A 448 0.24 4.42 8.95
N TYR A 449 1.16 4.52 8.01
CA TYR A 449 1.57 5.79 7.42
C TYR A 449 0.55 6.28 6.37
N VAL A 450 0.24 7.57 6.43
CA VAL A 450 -0.60 8.25 5.47
C VAL A 450 0.27 9.21 4.64
N PRO A 451 0.46 8.98 3.33
CA PRO A 451 1.22 9.89 2.47
C PRO A 451 0.60 11.29 2.32
N GLY A 452 -0.66 11.47 2.75
CA GLY A 452 -1.36 12.76 2.72
C GLY A 452 -1.92 13.14 1.35
N ILE A 453 -1.99 12.18 0.43
CA ILE A 453 -2.51 12.35 -0.94
C ILE A 453 -3.84 11.63 -1.09
N TRP A 454 -4.80 12.28 -1.71
CA TRP A 454 -6.14 11.78 -2.00
C TRP A 454 -6.29 11.81 -3.50
N LEU A 455 -6.92 10.80 -4.09
CA LEU A 455 -7.32 10.83 -5.49
C LEU A 455 -8.83 10.85 -5.57
N GLN A 456 -9.38 11.96 -6.02
CA GLN A 456 -10.82 12.14 -6.18
C GLN A 456 -11.22 12.04 -7.64
N PHE A 457 -12.32 11.35 -7.87
CA PHE A 457 -13.01 11.19 -9.14
C PHE A 457 -14.38 11.82 -9.08
N SER A 458 -14.88 12.27 -10.24
CA SER A 458 -16.22 12.83 -10.37
C SER A 458 -16.70 12.84 -11.81
N ASN A 459 -18.02 12.80 -11.99
CA ASN A 459 -18.64 13.39 -13.18
C ASN A 459 -18.34 14.89 -13.16
N LEU A 460 -17.88 15.45 -14.28
CA LEU A 460 -17.52 16.87 -14.33
C LEU A 460 -18.76 17.74 -14.54
N GLU A 461 -18.69 18.95 -14.00
CA GLU A 461 -19.61 20.03 -14.33
C GLU A 461 -19.27 20.56 -15.72
N MET A 462 -19.82 19.96 -16.77
CA MET A 462 -19.40 20.23 -18.15
C MET A 462 -19.65 21.69 -18.54
N GLU A 463 -20.73 22.29 -18.05
CA GLU A 463 -21.11 23.67 -18.26
C GLU A 463 -20.05 24.64 -17.73
N TYR A 464 -19.41 24.32 -16.59
CA TYR A 464 -18.27 25.08 -16.09
C TYR A 464 -17.08 25.01 -17.06
N TYR A 465 -16.74 23.81 -17.54
CA TYR A 465 -15.61 23.63 -18.44
C TYR A 465 -15.86 24.27 -19.81
N GLN A 466 -17.06 24.14 -20.35
CA GLN A 466 -17.48 24.76 -21.62
C GLN A 466 -17.49 26.29 -21.55
N GLN A 467 -17.83 26.86 -20.39
CA GLN A 467 -17.84 28.30 -20.22
C GLN A 467 -16.44 28.91 -20.13
N TYR A 468 -15.48 28.23 -19.50
CA TYR A 468 -14.21 28.85 -19.08
C TYR A 468 -12.95 28.26 -19.69
N TYR A 469 -12.99 27.08 -20.31
CA TYR A 469 -11.81 26.38 -20.79
C TYR A 469 -11.89 26.03 -22.28
N ASP A 470 -10.72 25.87 -22.89
CA ASP A 470 -10.60 25.39 -24.27
C ASP A 470 -11.14 23.94 -24.37
N PRO A 471 -12.07 23.64 -25.31
CA PRO A 471 -12.59 22.29 -25.55
C PRO A 471 -11.55 21.20 -25.75
N GLU A 472 -10.38 21.52 -26.29
CA GLU A 472 -9.27 20.56 -26.46
C GLU A 472 -8.79 19.99 -25.12
N LEU A 473 -9.01 20.70 -24.01
CA LEU A 473 -8.62 20.27 -22.67
C LEU A 473 -9.59 19.26 -22.05
N PHE A 474 -10.76 18.99 -22.64
CA PHE A 474 -11.76 18.09 -22.04
C PHE A 474 -12.55 17.27 -23.07
N ARG A 475 -12.01 17.07 -24.29
CA ARG A 475 -12.69 16.30 -25.36
C ARG A 475 -13.22 14.94 -24.91
N ARG A 476 -12.38 14.15 -24.22
CA ARG A 476 -12.78 12.83 -23.73
C ARG A 476 -13.86 12.91 -22.65
N GLN A 477 -13.78 13.91 -21.77
CA GLN A 477 -14.79 14.16 -20.74
C GLN A 477 -16.13 14.60 -21.34
N ALA A 478 -16.13 15.41 -22.41
CA ALA A 478 -17.35 15.83 -23.10
C ALA A 478 -18.13 14.67 -23.76
N GLN A 479 -17.44 13.56 -24.05
CA GLN A 479 -18.04 12.35 -24.61
C GLN A 479 -18.48 11.34 -23.53
N HIS A 480 -18.15 11.60 -22.26
CA HIS A 480 -18.32 10.64 -21.17
C HIS A 480 -19.77 10.14 -21.06
N ASP A 481 -20.73 11.06 -20.93
CA ASP A 481 -22.14 10.69 -20.72
C ASP A 481 -22.68 9.84 -21.88
N GLN A 482 -22.32 10.19 -23.13
CA GLN A 482 -22.69 9.42 -24.32
C GLN A 482 -22.07 8.01 -24.33
N ILE A 483 -20.77 7.91 -24.02
CA ILE A 483 -20.02 6.64 -24.03
C ILE A 483 -20.54 5.70 -22.93
N TRP A 484 -20.87 6.25 -21.77
CA TRP A 484 -21.27 5.49 -20.59
C TRP A 484 -22.79 5.36 -20.44
N GLY A 485 -23.57 5.87 -21.40
CA GLY A 485 -25.03 5.73 -21.42
C GLY A 485 -25.75 6.52 -20.31
N LYS A 486 -25.13 7.61 -19.83
CA LYS A 486 -25.75 8.53 -18.88
C LYS A 486 -26.72 9.47 -19.61
N LYS A 487 -27.77 9.89 -18.90
CA LYS A 487 -28.85 10.72 -19.43
C LYS A 487 -28.63 12.19 -19.15
#